data_AF-Q0DC06-F1
#
_entry.id   AF-Q0DC06-F1
#
_cell.length_a   1.000
_cell.length_b   1.000
_cell.length_c   1.000
_cell.angle_alpha   90.00
_cell.angle_beta   90.00
_cell.angle_gamma   90.00
#
_symmetry.space_group_name_H-M   'P 1'
#
loop_
_entity.id
_entity.type
_entity.pdbx_description
1 polymer ?
#
loop_
_entity_poly.entity_id
_entity_poly.type
_entity_poly.pdbx_seq_one_letter_code
_entity_poly.pdbx_strand_id
1 'polypeptide(L)'
;NTRCLQPHKPVTKAQAAAALTSGRMEEVIRDELNRLEAENQSQLSVMGEIMEELINRGDIKRYWEDKMKVEEIREVAVDKQLQHVLQELANEKTDREKELAVLLKERTALEHQNQELMNLRSEIDGMYDRLAMESLEVMTEEQNLEKLSLDVNRKHQAVSESKSYLEAEKEALTMLRSWVEEEAARVHERAEVLERAVRRWRVPAD
;
A
#
# COMPACT_ATOMS: atom_id res chain seq x y z
N ASN A 1 -10.15 -109.18 -49.77
CA ASN A 1 -9.02 -108.23 -49.90
C ASN A 1 -9.52 -106.87 -50.33
N THR A 2 -10.19 -106.16 -49.43
CA THR A 2 -10.78 -104.84 -49.67
C THR A 2 -9.87 -103.81 -49.01
N ARG A 3 -9.03 -103.14 -49.80
CA ARG A 3 -8.17 -102.04 -49.31
C ARG A 3 -9.05 -100.81 -49.09
N CYS A 4 -9.19 -100.38 -47.84
CA CYS A 4 -9.79 -99.10 -47.50
C CYS A 4 -9.04 -97.96 -48.20
N LEU A 5 -9.75 -96.91 -48.62
CA LEU A 5 -9.13 -95.68 -49.11
C LEU A 5 -8.34 -95.09 -47.94
N GLN A 6 -7.02 -95.03 -48.07
CA GLN A 6 -6.16 -94.46 -47.04
C GLN A 6 -6.01 -92.96 -47.31
N PRO A 7 -6.20 -92.08 -46.31
CA PRO A 7 -6.24 -90.63 -46.49
C PRO A 7 -5.02 -89.99 -47.18
N HIS A 8 -3.89 -90.71 -47.22
CA HIS A 8 -2.60 -90.19 -47.69
C HIS A 8 -2.05 -90.95 -48.91
N LYS A 9 -2.87 -91.71 -49.64
CA LYS A 9 -2.47 -92.43 -50.86
C LYS A 9 -3.28 -91.99 -52.08
N PRO A 10 -2.66 -91.77 -53.26
CA PRO A 10 -3.36 -91.32 -54.45
C PRO A 10 -4.34 -92.38 -54.97
N VAL A 11 -5.50 -91.93 -55.45
CA VAL A 11 -6.64 -92.78 -55.87
C VAL A 11 -6.91 -92.59 -57.37
N THR A 12 -7.24 -93.66 -58.09
CA THR A 12 -7.59 -93.59 -59.53
C THR A 12 -9.04 -93.14 -59.75
N LYS A 13 -9.33 -92.46 -60.87
CA LYS A 13 -10.67 -91.91 -61.19
C LYS A 13 -11.81 -92.92 -61.09
N ALA A 14 -11.57 -94.17 -61.52
CA ALA A 14 -12.57 -95.23 -61.45
C ALA A 14 -12.90 -95.67 -60.01
N GLN A 15 -11.90 -95.67 -59.11
CA GLN A 15 -12.09 -96.01 -57.70
C GLN A 15 -12.86 -94.93 -56.94
N ALA A 16 -12.60 -93.65 -57.25
CA ALA A 16 -13.34 -92.52 -56.70
C ALA A 16 -14.81 -92.52 -57.18
N ALA A 17 -15.04 -92.72 -58.49
CA ALA A 17 -16.39 -92.83 -59.04
C ALA A 17 -17.19 -93.98 -58.40
N ALA A 18 -16.56 -95.15 -58.23
CA ALA A 18 -17.19 -96.30 -57.56
C ALA A 18 -17.51 -96.05 -56.08
N ALA A 19 -16.66 -95.32 -55.35
CA ALA A 19 -16.94 -94.95 -53.95
C ALA A 19 -18.09 -93.94 -53.83
N LEU A 20 -18.23 -93.04 -54.80
CA LEU A 20 -19.31 -92.04 -54.86
C LEU A 20 -20.67 -92.65 -55.26
N THR A 21 -20.71 -93.57 -56.24
CA THR A 21 -21.97 -94.20 -56.66
C THR A 21 -22.41 -95.38 -55.79
N SER A 22 -21.51 -95.99 -55.01
CA SER A 22 -21.85 -97.09 -54.09
C SER A 22 -22.32 -96.64 -52.70
N GLY A 23 -22.42 -95.34 -52.44
CA GLY A 23 -22.83 -94.78 -51.13
C GLY A 23 -21.74 -94.80 -50.05
N ARG A 24 -20.60 -95.46 -50.28
CA ARG A 24 -19.51 -95.59 -49.29
C ARG A 24 -18.90 -94.26 -48.89
N MET A 25 -18.80 -93.28 -49.80
CA MET A 25 -18.31 -91.95 -49.47
C MET A 25 -19.30 -91.16 -48.61
N GLU A 26 -20.60 -91.33 -48.86
CA GLU A 26 -21.67 -90.71 -48.06
C GLU A 26 -21.66 -91.27 -46.63
N GLU A 27 -21.46 -92.58 -46.49
CA GLU A 27 -21.30 -93.26 -45.19
C GLU A 27 -20.09 -92.69 -44.40
N VAL A 28 -18.92 -92.56 -45.04
CA VAL A 28 -17.72 -91.98 -44.39
C VAL A 28 -17.91 -90.52 -43.97
N ILE A 29 -18.57 -89.69 -44.80
CA ILE A 29 -18.86 -88.29 -44.45
C ILE A 29 -19.85 -88.22 -43.29
N ARG A 30 -20.88 -89.07 -43.30
CA ARG A 30 -21.89 -89.15 -42.24
C ARG A 30 -21.25 -89.59 -40.92
N ASP A 31 -20.35 -90.57 -40.96
CA ASP A 31 -19.61 -91.03 -39.79
C ASP A 31 -18.71 -89.93 -39.21
N GLU A 32 -18.03 -89.16 -40.06
CA GLU A 32 -17.17 -88.04 -39.60
C GLU A 32 -17.99 -86.87 -39.05
N LEU A 33 -19.14 -86.54 -39.65
CA LEU A 33 -20.07 -85.55 -39.10
C LEU A 33 -20.62 -85.99 -37.74
N ASN A 34 -21.04 -87.26 -37.61
CA ASN A 34 -21.49 -87.82 -36.34
C ASN A 34 -20.37 -87.81 -35.29
N ARG A 35 -19.12 -88.09 -35.68
CA ARG A 35 -17.94 -88.02 -34.80
C ARG A 35 -17.70 -86.60 -34.30
N LEU A 36 -17.72 -85.60 -35.19
CA LEU A 36 -17.54 -84.19 -34.85
C LEU A 36 -18.69 -83.67 -33.98
N GLU A 37 -19.92 -84.09 -34.26
CA GLU A 37 -21.08 -83.70 -33.46
C GLU A 37 -21.04 -84.31 -32.06
N ALA A 38 -20.63 -85.57 -31.93
CA ALA A 38 -20.37 -86.21 -30.64
C ALA A 38 -19.21 -85.53 -29.88
N GLU A 39 -18.14 -85.14 -30.57
CA GLU A 39 -17.02 -84.40 -29.98
C GLU A 39 -17.45 -83.02 -29.48
N ASN A 40 -18.25 -82.28 -30.26
CA ASN A 40 -18.79 -80.98 -29.87
C ASN A 40 -19.76 -81.09 -28.67
N GLN A 41 -20.64 -82.10 -28.67
CA GLN A 41 -21.53 -82.37 -27.53
C GLN A 41 -20.75 -82.72 -26.27
N SER A 42 -19.68 -83.52 -26.41
CA SER A 42 -18.76 -83.83 -25.31
C SER A 42 -18.10 -82.57 -24.75
N GLN A 43 -17.58 -81.69 -25.60
CA GLN A 43 -16.96 -80.43 -25.16
C GLN A 43 -17.95 -79.51 -24.43
N LEU A 44 -19.18 -79.40 -24.94
CA LEU A 44 -20.24 -78.63 -24.28
C LEU A 44 -20.65 -79.24 -22.93
N SER A 45 -20.72 -80.57 -22.83
CA SER A 45 -20.97 -81.28 -21.56
C SER A 45 -19.89 -80.97 -20.54
N VAL A 46 -18.62 -81.10 -20.92
CA VAL A 46 -17.47 -80.81 -20.05
C VAL A 46 -17.48 -79.34 -19.61
N MET A 47 -17.79 -78.41 -20.51
CA MET A 47 -17.92 -76.98 -20.17
C MET A 47 -19.07 -76.75 -19.17
N GLY A 48 -20.20 -77.43 -19.36
CA GLY A 48 -21.35 -77.38 -18.47
C GLY A 48 -21.01 -77.92 -17.08
N GLU A 49 -20.35 -79.08 -17.00
CA GLU A 49 -19.88 -79.68 -15.75
C GLU A 49 -18.90 -78.77 -14.99
N ILE A 50 -17.93 -78.15 -15.69
CA ILE A 50 -17.01 -77.18 -15.09
C ILE A 50 -17.75 -75.96 -14.56
N MET A 51 -18.71 -75.42 -15.33
CA MET A 51 -19.50 -74.25 -14.92
C MET A 51 -20.37 -74.58 -13.71
N GLU A 52 -21.02 -75.75 -13.71
CA GLU A 52 -21.82 -76.25 -12.60
C GLU A 52 -20.96 -76.48 -11.35
N GLU A 53 -19.75 -77.04 -11.50
CA GLU A 53 -18.79 -77.18 -10.40
C GLU A 53 -18.41 -75.81 -9.81
N LEU A 54 -18.06 -74.83 -10.65
CA LEU A 54 -17.70 -73.47 -10.20
C LEU A 54 -18.86 -72.76 -9.49
N ILE A 55 -20.10 -72.98 -9.94
CA ILE A 55 -21.31 -72.45 -9.29
C ILE A 55 -21.58 -73.17 -7.98
N ASN A 56 -21.54 -74.52 -7.96
CA ASN A 56 -21.81 -75.34 -6.79
C ASN A 56 -20.78 -75.12 -5.67
N ARG A 57 -19.51 -74.95 -6.03
CA ARG A 57 -18.44 -74.57 -5.09
C ARG A 57 -18.54 -73.10 -4.65
N GLY A 58 -19.33 -72.30 -5.38
CA GLY A 58 -19.54 -70.89 -5.11
C GLY A 58 -18.33 -70.02 -5.44
N ASP A 59 -17.38 -70.51 -6.24
CA ASP A 59 -16.11 -69.83 -6.52
C ASP A 59 -16.36 -68.48 -7.22
N ILE A 60 -17.32 -68.44 -8.17
CA ILE A 60 -17.73 -67.20 -8.86
C ILE A 60 -18.32 -66.19 -7.86
N LYS A 61 -19.20 -66.66 -6.97
CA LYS A 61 -19.85 -65.81 -5.96
C LYS A 61 -18.80 -65.22 -5.01
N ARG A 62 -17.91 -66.06 -4.48
CA ARG A 62 -16.84 -65.63 -3.56
C ARG A 62 -15.91 -64.62 -4.21
N TYR A 63 -15.52 -64.85 -5.47
CA TYR A 63 -14.69 -63.92 -6.23
C TYR A 63 -15.31 -62.51 -6.30
N TRP A 64 -16.61 -62.42 -6.59
CA TRP A 64 -17.30 -61.13 -6.66
C TRP A 64 -17.53 -60.52 -5.28
N GLU A 65 -17.87 -61.30 -4.26
CA GLU A 65 -18.01 -60.81 -2.88
C GLU A 65 -16.71 -60.22 -2.36
N ASP A 66 -15.57 -60.87 -2.60
CA ASP A 66 -14.27 -60.35 -2.18
C ASP A 66 -13.91 -59.06 -2.92
N LYS A 67 -14.21 -58.98 -4.22
CA LYS A 67 -14.01 -57.75 -5.00
C LYS A 67 -14.91 -56.61 -4.53
N MET A 68 -16.17 -56.90 -4.20
CA MET A 68 -17.12 -55.92 -3.66
C MET A 68 -16.65 -55.39 -2.30
N LYS A 69 -16.19 -56.25 -1.39
CA LYS A 69 -15.64 -55.82 -0.09
C LYS A 69 -14.44 -54.88 -0.24
N VAL A 70 -13.55 -55.16 -1.19
CA VAL A 70 -12.40 -54.28 -1.46
C VAL A 70 -12.86 -52.90 -1.93
N GLU A 71 -13.84 -52.84 -2.84
CA GLU A 71 -14.38 -51.56 -3.30
C GLU A 71 -15.19 -50.82 -2.21
N GLU A 72 -15.93 -51.52 -1.34
CA GLU A 72 -16.60 -50.90 -0.17
C GLU A 72 -15.58 -50.26 0.80
N ILE A 73 -14.47 -50.96 1.09
CA ILE A 73 -13.40 -50.41 1.93
C ILE A 73 -12.78 -49.17 1.26
N ARG A 74 -12.60 -49.23 -0.07
CA ARG A 74 -12.05 -48.13 -0.85
C ARG A 74 -13.00 -46.93 -0.85
N GLU A 75 -14.30 -47.15 -0.99
CA GLU A 75 -15.34 -46.11 -0.92
C GLU A 75 -15.26 -45.37 0.41
N VAL A 76 -15.26 -46.10 1.53
CA VAL A 76 -15.16 -45.52 2.88
C VAL A 76 -13.85 -44.77 3.08
N ALA A 77 -12.73 -45.28 2.54
CA ALA A 77 -11.44 -44.60 2.62
C ALA A 77 -11.44 -43.27 1.84
N VAL A 78 -12.01 -43.27 0.63
CA VAL A 78 -12.12 -42.07 -0.21
C VAL A 78 -13.08 -41.06 0.40
N ASP A 79 -14.23 -41.49 0.94
CA ASP A 79 -15.19 -40.60 1.60
C ASP A 79 -14.56 -39.90 2.82
N LYS A 80 -13.80 -40.64 3.65
CA LYS A 80 -13.04 -40.05 4.77
C LYS A 80 -12.02 -39.01 4.30
N GLN A 81 -11.30 -39.29 3.22
CA GLN A 81 -10.35 -38.34 2.65
C GLN A 81 -11.06 -37.10 2.10
N LEU A 82 -12.20 -37.27 1.43
CA LEU A 82 -13.00 -36.17 0.91
C LEU A 82 -13.50 -35.28 2.06
N GLN A 83 -14.06 -35.88 3.12
CA GLN A 83 -14.51 -35.14 4.31
C GLN A 83 -13.36 -34.37 4.97
N HIS A 84 -12.18 -34.97 5.07
CA HIS A 84 -10.99 -34.29 5.59
C HIS A 84 -10.61 -33.07 4.74
N VAL A 85 -10.50 -33.22 3.42
CA VAL A 85 -10.14 -32.13 2.51
C VAL A 85 -11.20 -31.02 2.53
N LEU A 86 -12.48 -31.37 2.62
CA LEU A 86 -13.56 -30.38 2.75
C LEU A 86 -13.45 -29.59 4.07
N GLN A 87 -13.09 -30.25 5.17
CA GLN A 87 -12.88 -29.59 6.45
C GLN A 87 -11.65 -28.67 6.41
N GLU A 88 -10.54 -29.12 5.82
CA GLU A 88 -9.35 -28.28 5.64
C GLU A 88 -9.65 -27.06 4.78
N LEU A 89 -10.39 -27.24 3.68
CA LEU A 89 -10.83 -26.13 2.82
C LEU A 89 -11.73 -25.14 3.57
N ALA A 90 -12.63 -25.63 4.43
CA ALA A 90 -13.47 -24.77 5.25
C ALA A 90 -12.62 -23.97 6.25
N ASN A 91 -11.67 -24.60 6.93
CA ASN A 91 -10.76 -23.94 7.87
C ASN A 91 -9.94 -22.86 7.17
N GLU A 92 -9.32 -23.19 6.03
CA GLU A 92 -8.51 -22.25 5.24
C GLU A 92 -9.32 -21.04 4.78
N LYS A 93 -10.58 -21.23 4.34
CA LYS A 93 -11.49 -20.12 4.02
C LYS A 93 -11.71 -19.21 5.21
N THR A 94 -11.99 -19.78 6.39
CA THR A 94 -12.20 -18.97 7.61
C THR A 94 -10.95 -18.22 8.03
N ASP A 95 -9.77 -18.82 7.89
CA ASP A 95 -8.51 -18.18 8.25
C ASP A 95 -8.16 -17.05 7.29
N ARG A 96 -8.41 -17.25 6.00
CA ARG A 96 -8.27 -16.22 4.97
C ARG A 96 -9.25 -15.06 5.17
N GLU A 97 -10.48 -15.33 5.59
CA GLU A 97 -11.44 -14.28 5.96
C GLU A 97 -10.99 -13.46 7.17
N LYS A 98 -10.41 -14.11 8.19
CA LYS A 98 -9.82 -13.42 9.35
C LYS A 98 -8.63 -12.54 8.95
N GLU A 99 -7.72 -13.07 8.12
CA GLU A 99 -6.58 -12.32 7.60
C GLU A 99 -7.03 -11.09 6.82
N LEU A 100 -8.00 -11.25 5.91
CA LEU A 100 -8.59 -10.14 5.18
C LEU A 100 -9.21 -9.09 6.11
N ALA A 101 -9.90 -9.50 7.17
CA ALA A 101 -10.47 -8.58 8.14
C ALA A 101 -9.39 -7.77 8.90
N VAL A 102 -8.24 -8.38 9.21
CA VAL A 102 -7.09 -7.69 9.82
C VAL A 102 -6.50 -6.69 8.83
N LEU A 103 -6.22 -7.12 7.60
CA LEU A 103 -5.67 -6.25 6.55
C LEU A 103 -6.58 -5.05 6.25
N LEU A 104 -7.90 -5.25 6.23
CA LEU A 104 -8.86 -4.15 6.04
C LEU A 104 -8.80 -3.14 7.20
N LYS A 105 -8.68 -3.60 8.44
CA LYS A 105 -8.52 -2.70 9.60
C LYS A 105 -7.22 -1.90 9.50
N GLU A 106 -6.11 -2.56 9.19
CA GLU A 106 -4.82 -1.89 9.00
C GLU A 106 -4.87 -0.86 7.87
N ARG A 107 -5.50 -1.20 6.74
CA ARG A 107 -5.71 -0.26 5.62
C ARG A 107 -6.47 0.99 6.09
N THR A 108 -7.58 0.81 6.80
CA THR A 108 -8.36 1.96 7.30
C THR A 108 -7.61 2.81 8.32
N ALA A 109 -6.76 2.20 9.16
CA ALA A 109 -5.91 2.93 10.09
C ALA A 109 -4.84 3.75 9.35
N LEU A 110 -4.22 3.18 8.32
CA LEU A 110 -3.25 3.89 7.48
C LEU A 110 -3.90 5.03 6.68
N GLU A 111 -5.10 4.82 6.14
CA GLU A 111 -5.88 5.87 5.45
C GLU A 111 -6.16 7.05 6.39
N HIS A 112 -6.53 6.76 7.64
CA HIS A 112 -6.74 7.79 8.66
C HIS A 112 -5.46 8.56 8.99
N GLN A 113 -4.36 7.87 9.26
CA GLN A 113 -3.06 8.49 9.52
C GLN A 113 -2.59 9.35 8.35
N ASN A 114 -2.79 8.88 7.11
CA ASN A 114 -2.45 9.65 5.93
C ASN A 114 -3.27 10.93 5.81
N GLN A 115 -4.57 10.88 6.15
CA GLN A 115 -5.41 12.08 6.19
C GLN A 115 -4.94 13.08 7.25
N GLU A 116 -4.53 12.62 8.43
CA GLU A 116 -3.96 13.48 9.46
C GLU A 116 -2.67 14.16 8.99
N LEU A 117 -1.78 13.42 8.32
CA LEU A 117 -0.56 13.97 7.74
C LEU A 117 -0.84 15.04 6.68
N MET A 118 -1.86 14.84 5.84
CA MET A 118 -2.28 15.84 4.85
C MET A 118 -2.81 17.11 5.52
N ASN A 119 -3.58 16.95 6.60
CA ASN A 119 -4.09 18.09 7.38
C ASN A 119 -2.94 18.87 8.03
N LEU A 120 -2.00 18.18 8.68
CA LEU A 120 -0.82 18.80 9.30
C LEU A 120 0.04 19.53 8.26
N ARG A 121 0.22 18.94 7.08
CA ARG A 121 0.94 19.59 5.99
C ARG A 121 0.26 20.90 5.58
N SER A 122 -1.07 20.89 5.40
CA SER A 122 -1.83 22.10 5.08
C SER A 122 -1.75 23.16 6.19
N GLU A 123 -1.71 22.74 7.46
CA GLU A 123 -1.56 23.66 8.59
C GLU A 123 -0.18 24.32 8.58
N ILE A 124 0.89 23.54 8.34
CA ILE A 124 2.26 24.02 8.21
C ILE A 124 2.39 24.99 7.04
N ASP A 125 1.83 24.66 5.87
CA ASP A 125 1.83 25.54 4.71
C ASP A 125 1.15 26.89 5.07
N GLY A 126 0.01 26.85 5.76
CA GLY A 126 -0.66 28.06 6.25
C GLY A 126 0.14 28.84 7.32
N MET A 127 0.93 28.17 8.15
CA MET A 127 1.86 28.84 9.08
C MET A 127 2.98 29.55 8.33
N TYR A 128 3.54 28.94 7.28
CA TYR A 128 4.56 29.56 6.45
C TYR A 128 4.04 30.81 5.74
N ASP A 129 2.82 30.77 5.19
CA ASP A 129 2.20 31.93 4.56
C ASP A 129 2.01 33.09 5.56
N ARG A 130 1.52 32.79 6.77
CA ARG A 130 1.39 33.80 7.84
C ARG A 130 2.74 34.39 8.23
N LEU A 131 3.75 33.54 8.42
CA LEU A 131 5.09 34.00 8.78
C LEU A 131 5.71 34.90 7.68
N ALA A 132 5.46 34.59 6.41
CA ALA A 132 5.91 35.41 5.30
C ALA A 132 5.23 36.80 5.31
N MET A 133 3.92 36.85 5.61
CA MET A 133 3.19 38.11 5.77
C MET A 133 3.71 38.92 6.97
N GLU A 134 3.86 38.31 8.13
CA GLU A 134 4.40 38.96 9.33
C GLU A 134 5.81 39.50 9.10
N SER A 135 6.67 38.74 8.40
CA SER A 135 8.01 39.18 8.05
C SER A 135 7.99 40.42 7.17
N LEU A 136 7.07 40.48 6.19
CA LEU A 136 6.90 41.66 5.35
C LEU A 136 6.43 42.87 6.16
N GLU A 137 5.45 42.67 7.06
CA GLU A 137 4.97 43.73 7.95
C GLU A 137 6.09 44.28 8.84
N VAL A 138 6.90 43.40 9.45
CA VAL A 138 8.07 43.79 10.25
C VAL A 138 9.04 44.63 9.43
N MET A 139 9.38 44.20 8.20
CA MET A 139 10.28 44.98 7.33
C MET A 139 9.71 46.37 7.01
N THR A 140 8.41 46.49 6.80
CA THR A 140 7.78 47.80 6.57
C THR A 140 7.83 48.68 7.81
N GLU A 141 7.62 48.11 8.99
CA GLU A 141 7.67 48.86 10.24
C GLU A 141 9.10 49.28 10.61
N GLU A 142 10.10 48.45 10.35
CA GLU A 142 11.51 48.80 10.48
C GLU A 142 11.87 50.03 9.62
N GLN A 143 11.42 50.07 8.36
CA GLN A 143 11.61 51.23 7.48
C GLN A 143 10.92 52.49 8.01
N ASN A 144 9.71 52.35 8.56
CA ASN A 144 8.97 53.46 9.17
C ASN A 144 9.69 54.01 10.40
N LEU A 145 10.19 53.11 11.25
CA LEU A 145 10.95 53.47 12.46
C LEU A 145 12.27 54.16 12.11
N GLU A 146 12.99 53.69 11.10
CA GLU A 146 14.23 54.33 10.63
C GLU A 146 13.94 55.77 10.16
N LYS A 147 12.89 55.96 9.36
CA LYS A 147 12.46 57.29 8.91
C LYS A 147 12.10 58.20 10.09
N LEU A 148 11.34 57.70 11.06
CA LEU A 148 10.96 58.46 12.25
C LEU A 148 12.19 58.83 13.10
N SER A 149 13.14 57.91 13.26
CA SER A 149 14.39 58.13 13.97
C SER A 149 15.21 59.25 13.32
N LEU A 150 15.35 59.23 11.99
CA LEU A 150 16.01 60.29 11.23
C LEU A 150 15.33 61.65 11.45
N ASP A 151 14.00 61.70 11.41
CA ASP A 151 13.25 62.94 11.62
C ASP A 151 13.37 63.47 13.05
N VAL A 152 13.36 62.58 14.06
CA VAL A 152 13.59 62.95 15.47
C VAL A 152 15.00 63.50 15.65
N ASN A 153 16.02 62.85 15.08
CA ASN A 153 17.41 63.32 15.15
C ASN A 153 17.58 64.71 14.50
N ARG A 154 16.99 64.93 13.33
CA ARG A 154 17.00 66.25 12.67
C ARG A 154 16.35 67.33 13.53
N LYS A 155 15.18 67.05 14.12
CA LYS A 155 14.50 67.99 15.02
C LYS A 155 15.31 68.25 16.28
N HIS A 156 15.92 67.21 16.86
CA HIS A 156 16.77 67.35 18.04
C HIS A 156 18.02 68.22 17.76
N GLN A 157 18.65 68.03 16.59
CA GLN A 157 19.75 68.87 16.15
C GLN A 157 19.32 70.33 16.00
N ALA A 158 18.20 70.59 15.32
CA ALA A 158 17.69 71.96 15.15
C ALA A 158 17.36 72.65 16.48
N VAL A 159 16.80 71.91 17.45
CA VAL A 159 16.55 72.42 18.80
C VAL A 159 17.87 72.71 19.53
N SER A 160 18.88 71.86 19.38
CA SER A 160 20.20 72.05 20.01
C SER A 160 20.92 73.25 19.42
N GLU A 161 20.86 73.45 18.11
CA GLU A 161 21.39 74.63 17.41
C GLU A 161 20.67 75.90 17.89
N SER A 162 19.34 75.91 17.91
CA SER A 162 18.55 77.04 18.43
C SER A 162 18.88 77.36 19.89
N LYS A 163 19.05 76.34 20.74
CA LYS A 163 19.48 76.51 22.13
C LYS A 163 20.86 77.19 22.20
N SER A 164 21.82 76.75 21.39
CA SER A 164 23.16 77.36 21.34
C SER A 164 23.11 78.83 20.94
N TYR A 165 22.29 79.19 19.93
CA TYR A 165 22.08 80.59 19.55
C TYR A 165 21.51 81.43 20.70
N LEU A 166 20.49 80.92 21.40
CA LEU A 166 19.88 81.62 22.54
C LEU A 166 20.84 81.77 23.73
N GLU A 167 21.69 80.78 23.98
CA GLU A 167 22.73 80.87 25.01
C GLU A 167 23.76 81.96 24.67
N ALA A 168 24.20 82.04 23.41
CA ALA A 168 25.11 83.10 22.95
C ALA A 168 24.46 84.49 23.03
N GLU A 169 23.18 84.63 22.67
CA GLU A 169 22.43 85.89 22.81
C GLU A 169 22.28 86.29 24.28
N LYS A 170 21.97 85.33 25.17
CA LYS A 170 21.90 85.56 26.61
C LYS A 170 23.25 86.04 27.18
N GLU A 171 24.36 85.46 26.74
CA GLU A 171 25.70 85.89 27.15
C GLU A 171 26.01 87.31 26.66
N ALA A 172 25.70 87.62 25.40
CA ALA A 172 25.84 88.95 24.83
C ALA A 172 25.03 90.01 25.59
N LEU A 173 23.77 89.70 25.92
CA LEU A 173 22.92 90.58 26.74
C LEU A 173 23.48 90.77 28.16
N THR A 174 24.07 89.72 28.74
CA THR A 174 24.69 89.80 30.06
C THR A 174 25.90 90.72 30.05
N MET A 175 26.77 90.61 29.03
CA MET A 175 27.91 91.51 28.81
C MET A 175 27.48 92.95 28.55
N LEU A 176 26.43 93.15 27.75
CA LEU A 176 25.89 94.49 27.48
C LEU A 176 25.35 95.12 28.78
N ARG A 177 24.61 94.34 29.59
CA ARG A 177 24.09 94.81 30.87
C ARG A 177 25.23 95.24 31.81
N SER A 178 26.26 94.41 31.97
CA SER A 178 27.39 94.77 32.83
C SER A 178 28.11 96.03 32.33
N TRP A 179 28.28 96.18 31.02
CA TRP A 179 28.87 97.39 30.44
C TRP A 179 28.02 98.65 30.71
N VAL A 180 26.70 98.55 30.55
CA VAL A 180 25.76 99.65 30.85
C VAL A 180 25.79 100.01 32.34
N GLU A 181 25.81 99.03 33.24
CA GLU A 181 25.91 99.24 34.68
C GLU A 181 27.22 99.95 35.06
N GLU A 182 28.35 99.55 34.46
CA GLU A 182 29.65 100.22 34.66
C GLU A 182 29.67 101.66 34.10
N GLU A 183 29.11 101.90 32.91
CA GLU A 183 29.03 103.25 32.33
C GLU A 183 28.10 104.14 33.17
N ALA A 184 26.98 103.62 33.66
CA ALA A 184 26.10 104.34 34.57
C ALA A 184 26.83 104.72 35.87
N ALA A 185 27.65 103.83 36.43
CA ALA A 185 28.48 104.12 37.60
C ALA A 185 29.52 105.21 37.31
N ARG A 186 30.21 105.16 36.16
CA ARG A 186 31.15 106.22 35.72
C ARG A 186 30.47 107.58 35.54
N VAL A 187 29.31 107.61 34.90
CA VAL A 187 28.52 108.83 34.70
C VAL A 187 28.06 109.40 36.05
N HIS A 188 27.62 108.53 36.96
CA HIS A 188 27.23 108.93 38.31
C HIS A 188 28.41 109.55 39.09
N GLU A 189 29.57 108.89 39.10
CA GLU A 189 30.78 109.43 39.73
C GLU A 189 31.17 110.80 39.13
N ARG A 190 31.11 110.94 37.80
CA ARG A 190 31.40 112.21 37.13
C ARG A 190 30.39 113.30 37.48
N ALA A 191 29.11 112.95 37.59
CA ALA A 191 28.06 113.86 38.04
C ALA A 191 28.30 114.32 39.49
N GLU A 192 28.68 113.43 40.40
CA GLU A 192 29.05 113.80 41.78
C GLU A 192 30.27 114.73 41.83
N VAL A 193 31.29 114.50 41.00
CA VAL A 193 32.47 115.38 40.91
C VAL A 193 32.08 116.77 40.42
N LEU A 194 31.22 116.85 39.38
CA LEU A 194 30.69 118.11 38.88
C LEU A 194 29.82 118.81 39.92
N GLU A 195 28.97 118.08 40.64
CA GLU A 195 28.15 118.63 41.72
C GLU A 195 29.04 119.21 42.84
N ARG A 196 30.08 118.49 43.25
CA ARG A 196 31.10 118.98 44.19
C ARG A 196 31.82 120.23 43.66
N ALA A 197 32.12 120.29 42.37
CA ALA A 197 32.72 121.48 41.75
C ALA A 197 31.75 122.68 41.73
N VAL A 198 30.48 122.47 41.38
CA VAL A 198 29.44 123.50 41.42
C VAL A 198 29.22 124.00 42.85
N ARG A 199 29.20 123.12 43.85
CA ARG A 199 29.13 123.49 45.27
C ARG A 199 30.31 124.37 45.70
N ARG A 200 31.53 124.13 45.17
CA ARG A 200 32.72 124.97 45.41
C ARG A 200 32.66 126.33 44.69
N TRP A 201 32.06 126.40 43.51
CA TRP A 201 31.90 127.65 42.73
C TRP A 201 30.68 128.46 43.14
N ARG A 202 29.80 127.91 43.98
CA ARG A 202 28.74 128.64 44.63
C ARG A 202 29.37 129.54 45.71
N VAL A 203 29.77 130.74 45.32
CA VAL A 203 30.14 131.82 46.25
C VAL A 203 28.95 132.04 47.20
N PRO A 204 29.14 132.12 48.52
CA PRO A 204 28.08 132.58 49.41
C PRO A 204 27.64 133.95 48.91
N ALA A 205 26.34 134.11 48.65
CA ALA A 205 25.79 135.46 48.52
C ALA A 205 25.78 136.07 49.93
N ASP A 206 26.87 136.76 50.26
CA ASP A 206 26.99 137.85 51.23
C ASP A 206 28.13 138.78 50.77
#